data_AF-A0A1M7MX17-F1
#
_entry.id   AF-A0A1M7MX17-F1
#
_cell.length_a   1.000
_cell.length_b   1.000
_cell.length_c   1.000
_cell.angle_alpha   90.00
_cell.angle_beta   90.00
_cell.angle_gamma   90.00
#
_symmetry.space_group_name_H-M   'P 1'
#
loop_
_entity.id
_entity.type
_entity.pdbx_description
1 polymer ?
#
loop_
_entity_poly.entity_id
_entity_poly.type
_entity_poly.pdbx_seq_one_letter_code
_entity_poly.pdbx_strand_id
1 'polypeptide(L)'
;MEKKFEVKLNWKQITLLSVSVTFGYGFILYLLDNELTLKNLVGQSLIYGVAMTLFFIFLFPKLKNKLVGKRVDTIKPGLLADEVLEREIFANLFRGFEGVGGKIFLTNQRLIFKSHSLNIQKGQTNIDYNDIVSVTKRKTFKLRDNGIKITTKKGDEYCFVVNNRDVELKNILDKLNV
;
A
#
# COMPACT_ATOMS: atom_id res chain seq x y z
N MET A 1 -20.35 5.54 -5.04
CA MET A 1 -19.34 6.49 -4.50
C MET A 1 -17.97 5.89 -4.77
N GLU A 2 -17.14 6.49 -5.64
CA GLU A 2 -15.79 6.00 -5.94
C GLU A 2 -14.98 5.91 -4.64
N LYS A 3 -14.65 4.70 -4.18
CA LYS A 3 -13.79 4.51 -3.01
C LYS A 3 -12.36 4.89 -3.38
N LYS A 4 -11.92 6.13 -3.16
CA LYS A 4 -10.53 6.52 -3.46
C LYS A 4 -9.56 5.98 -2.42
N PHE A 5 -8.36 5.61 -2.87
CA PHE A 5 -7.30 5.22 -1.93
C PHE A 5 -6.78 6.44 -1.15
N GLU A 6 -7.07 6.51 0.14
CA GLU A 6 -6.69 7.65 0.99
C GLU A 6 -5.48 7.32 1.87
N VAL A 7 -4.38 8.02 1.62
CA VAL A 7 -3.24 8.04 2.54
C VAL A 7 -3.45 9.18 3.53
N LYS A 8 -3.89 8.86 4.75
CA LYS A 8 -3.90 9.77 5.90
C LYS A 8 -2.68 9.47 6.77
N LEU A 9 -1.83 10.48 6.99
CA LEU A 9 -0.68 10.41 7.90
C LEU A 9 -1.09 11.05 9.22
N ASN A 10 -0.75 10.39 10.33
CA ASN A 10 -0.92 10.99 11.66
C ASN A 10 0.34 11.79 12.06
N TRP A 11 0.24 12.59 13.11
CA TRP A 11 1.36 13.43 13.58
C TRP A 11 2.63 12.64 13.88
N LYS A 12 2.52 11.46 14.52
CA LYS A 12 3.68 10.60 14.80
C LYS A 12 4.41 10.18 13.51
N GLN A 13 3.65 9.87 12.45
CA GLN A 13 4.20 9.49 11.15
C GLN A 13 4.80 10.68 10.40
N ILE A 14 4.17 11.85 10.50
CA ILE A 14 4.71 13.08 9.92
C ILE A 14 6.03 13.43 10.59
N THR A 15 6.11 13.37 11.92
CA THR A 15 7.35 13.59 12.66
C THR A 15 8.41 12.57 12.27
N LEU A 16 8.07 11.28 12.24
CA LEU A 16 9.01 10.23 11.84
C LEU A 16 9.53 10.44 10.41
N LEU A 17 8.66 10.79 9.47
CA LEU A 17 9.03 11.10 8.08
C LEU A 17 9.97 12.31 8.02
N SER A 18 9.63 13.41 8.71
CA SER A 18 10.42 14.64 8.75
C SER A 18 11.83 14.39 9.29
N VAL A 19 11.93 13.68 10.41
CA VAL A 19 13.22 13.27 10.99
C VAL A 19 13.99 12.41 9.99
N SER A 20 13.36 11.36 9.45
CA SER A 20 14.03 10.42 8.54
C SER A 20 14.57 11.09 7.28
N VAL A 21 13.80 12.01 6.67
CA VAL A 21 14.23 12.74 5.47
C VAL A 21 15.35 13.72 5.79
N THR A 22 15.27 14.43 6.91
CA THR A 22 16.31 15.37 7.37
C THR A 22 17.64 14.65 7.58
N PHE A 23 17.65 13.59 8.39
CA PHE A 23 18.86 12.83 8.70
C PHE A 23 19.36 12.04 7.49
N GLY A 24 18.47 11.46 6.69
CA GLY A 24 18.85 10.72 5.49
C GLY A 24 19.55 11.62 4.46
N TYR A 25 19.01 12.80 4.19
CA TYR A 25 19.65 13.76 3.29
C TYR A 25 20.99 14.27 3.85
N GLY A 26 21.05 14.60 5.14
CA GLY A 26 22.31 15.01 5.78
C GLY A 26 23.38 13.91 5.74
N PHE A 27 22.99 12.65 5.95
CA PHE A 27 23.91 11.52 5.84
C PHE A 27 24.43 11.34 4.41
N ILE A 28 23.57 11.47 3.41
CA ILE A 28 23.98 11.43 1.99
C ILE A 28 24.96 12.56 1.68
N LEU A 29 24.67 13.80 2.09
CA LEU A 29 25.60 14.92 1.89
C LEU A 29 26.94 14.69 2.57
N TYR A 30 26.94 14.20 3.81
CA TYR A 30 28.16 13.89 4.54
C TYR A 30 29.04 12.85 3.83
N LEU A 31 28.44 11.84 3.18
CA LEU A 31 29.18 10.83 2.43
C LEU A 31 29.71 11.32 1.09
N LEU A 32 29.03 12.28 0.46
CA LEU A 32 29.33 12.72 -0.90
C LEU A 32 30.20 13.98 -0.95
N ASP A 33 30.15 14.82 0.09
CA ASP A 33 30.81 16.12 0.13
C ASP A 33 31.66 16.27 1.39
N ASN A 34 32.93 15.93 1.27
CA ASN A 34 33.92 16.02 2.35
C ASN A 34 34.38 17.46 2.64
N GLU A 35 34.08 18.41 1.77
CA GLU A 35 34.45 19.83 1.92
C GLU A 35 33.41 20.62 2.73
N LEU A 36 32.24 20.01 2.97
CA LEU A 36 31.13 20.67 3.63
C LEU A 36 31.39 20.85 5.14
N THR A 37 31.42 22.11 5.59
CA THR A 37 31.50 22.39 7.03
C THR A 37 30.26 21.85 7.77
N LEU A 38 30.44 21.43 9.02
CA LEU A 38 29.35 20.90 9.86
C LEU A 38 28.16 21.86 9.95
N LYS A 39 28.41 23.17 10.02
CA LYS A 39 27.35 24.19 10.07
C LYS A 39 26.52 24.20 8.78
N ASN A 40 27.16 24.12 7.62
CA ASN A 40 26.48 24.09 6.34
C ASN A 40 25.71 22.79 6.14
N LEU A 41 26.31 21.65 6.54
CA LEU A 41 25.66 20.35 6.52
C LEU A 41 24.34 20.36 7.32
N VAL A 42 24.40 20.81 8.57
CA VAL A 42 23.23 20.89 9.45
C VAL A 42 22.21 21.88 8.90
N GLY A 43 22.65 23.06 8.45
CA GLY A 43 21.76 24.08 7.89
C GLY A 43 21.00 23.58 6.66
N GLN A 44 21.70 23.00 5.67
CA GLN A 44 21.08 22.46 4.46
C GLN A 44 20.13 21.30 4.78
N SER A 45 20.53 20.40 5.68
CA SER A 45 19.71 19.25 6.07
C SER A 45 18.38 19.67 6.69
N LEU A 46 18.40 20.64 7.60
CA LEU A 46 17.20 21.18 8.23
C LEU A 46 16.28 21.88 7.22
N ILE A 47 16.84 22.74 6.36
CA ILE A 47 16.08 23.45 5.32
C ILE A 47 15.40 22.44 4.40
N TYR A 48 16.16 21.45 3.92
CA TYR A 48 15.64 20.41 3.04
C TYR A 48 14.56 19.56 3.72
N GLY A 49 14.80 19.14 4.97
CA GLY A 49 13.84 18.37 5.76
C GLY A 49 12.50 19.07 5.95
N VAL A 50 12.52 20.35 6.30
CA VAL A 50 11.30 21.18 6.43
C VAL A 50 10.62 21.33 5.07
N ALA A 51 11.36 21.71 4.03
CA ALA A 51 10.81 21.90 2.69
C ALA A 51 10.14 20.61 2.16
N MET A 52 10.80 19.46 2.30
CA MET A 52 10.25 18.17 1.88
C MET A 52 9.04 17.75 2.69
N THR A 53 9.05 18.01 4.00
CA THR A 53 7.88 17.72 4.86
C THR A 53 6.67 18.54 4.40
N LEU A 54 6.84 19.84 4.18
CA LEU A 54 5.78 20.72 3.66
C LEU A 54 5.30 20.28 2.28
N PHE A 55 6.22 19.87 1.41
CA PHE A 55 5.88 19.31 0.10
C PHE A 55 4.97 18.07 0.23
N PHE A 56 5.32 17.10 1.08
CA PHE A 56 4.51 15.89 1.26
C PHE A 56 3.15 16.15 1.90
N ILE A 57 3.04 17.13 2.80
CA ILE A 57 1.77 17.46 3.47
C ILE A 57 0.84 18.25 2.55
N PHE A 58 1.35 19.27 1.85
CA PHE A 58 0.49 20.23 1.14
C PHE A 58 0.46 20.04 -0.38
N LEU A 59 1.61 19.76 -0.99
CA LEU A 59 1.74 19.77 -2.46
C LEU A 59 1.52 18.39 -3.07
N PHE A 60 2.08 17.34 -2.48
CA PHE A 60 1.96 15.96 -2.96
C PHE A 60 0.50 15.47 -3.05
N PRO A 61 -0.41 15.77 -2.09
CA PRO A 61 -1.80 15.33 -2.21
C PRO A 61 -2.54 15.93 -3.41
N LYS A 62 -2.16 17.14 -3.84
CA LYS A 62 -2.72 17.78 -5.04
C LYS A 62 -2.15 17.13 -6.32
N LEU A 63 -0.86 16.80 -6.30
CA LEU A 63 -0.17 16.25 -7.47
C LEU A 63 -0.44 14.74 -7.69
N LYS A 64 -0.66 13.96 -6.63
CA LYS A 64 -0.85 12.50 -6.71
C LYS A 64 -2.01 12.09 -7.60
N ASN A 65 -3.10 12.85 -7.62
CA ASN A 65 -4.28 12.51 -8.42
C ASN A 65 -3.99 12.63 -9.92
N LYS A 66 -3.11 13.58 -10.30
CA LYS A 66 -2.66 13.76 -11.68
C LYS A 66 -1.63 12.69 -12.10
N LEU A 67 -0.75 12.28 -11.17
CA LEU A 67 0.32 11.31 -11.45
C LEU A 67 -0.11 9.85 -11.37
N VAL A 68 -1.01 9.51 -10.43
CA VAL A 68 -1.33 8.12 -10.05
C VAL A 68 -2.82 7.78 -10.22
N GLY A 69 -3.71 8.78 -10.06
CA GLY A 69 -5.17 8.55 -9.97
C GLY A 69 -5.79 7.88 -11.20
N LYS A 70 -5.47 8.35 -12.41
CA LYS A 70 -6.10 7.86 -13.66
C LYS A 70 -5.83 6.39 -13.99
N ARG A 71 -4.83 5.75 -13.37
CA ARG A 71 -4.34 4.44 -13.83
C ARG A 71 -4.82 3.27 -12.96
N VAL A 72 -5.18 3.55 -11.71
CA VAL A 72 -5.73 2.58 -10.75
C VAL A 72 -7.13 2.08 -11.15
N ASP A 73 -7.93 2.93 -11.80
CA ASP A 73 -9.30 2.56 -12.24
C ASP A 73 -9.33 1.62 -13.45
N THR A 74 -8.19 1.40 -14.11
CA THR A 74 -8.09 0.58 -15.32
C THR A 74 -7.76 -0.89 -15.06
N ILE A 75 -7.53 -1.26 -13.80
CA ILE A 75 -7.18 -2.63 -13.42
C ILE A 75 -8.40 -3.54 -13.61
N LYS A 76 -8.26 -4.55 -14.49
CA LYS A 76 -9.26 -5.61 -14.71
C LYS A 76 -8.62 -6.99 -14.46
N PRO A 77 -9.32 -7.91 -13.79
CA PRO A 77 -8.86 -9.29 -13.64
C PRO A 77 -9.13 -10.09 -14.92
N GLY A 78 -8.35 -11.14 -15.14
CA GLY A 78 -8.76 -12.23 -16.03
C GLY A 78 -9.73 -13.14 -15.30
N LEU A 79 -10.89 -13.40 -15.90
CA LEU A 79 -11.96 -14.22 -15.37
C LEU A 79 -12.03 -15.56 -16.11
N LEU A 80 -12.49 -16.62 -15.44
CA LEU A 80 -12.86 -17.89 -16.08
C LEU A 80 -14.21 -17.76 -16.80
N ALA A 81 -14.57 -18.80 -17.56
CA ALA A 81 -15.93 -18.95 -18.06
C ALA A 81 -16.93 -18.94 -16.88
N ASP A 82 -18.02 -18.20 -17.04
CA ASP A 82 -19.09 -18.04 -16.05
C ASP A 82 -18.65 -17.45 -14.68
N GLU A 83 -17.43 -16.91 -14.60
CA GLU A 83 -16.95 -16.20 -13.43
C GLU A 83 -17.45 -14.74 -13.48
N VAL A 84 -18.25 -14.36 -12.50
CA VAL A 84 -18.90 -13.04 -12.40
C VAL A 84 -18.25 -12.25 -11.29
N LEU A 85 -17.88 -11.00 -11.62
CA LEU A 85 -17.36 -10.04 -10.66
C LEU A 85 -18.48 -9.51 -9.75
N GLU A 86 -18.30 -9.61 -8.44
CA GLU A 86 -19.28 -9.14 -7.46
C GLU A 86 -18.81 -7.87 -6.72
N ARG A 87 -17.51 -7.78 -6.40
CA ARG A 87 -16.97 -6.66 -5.63
C ARG A 87 -15.52 -6.36 -5.95
N GLU A 88 -15.17 -5.08 -5.90
CA GLU A 88 -13.78 -4.59 -5.97
C GLU A 88 -13.35 -3.92 -4.66
N ILE A 89 -12.12 -4.19 -4.25
CA ILE A 89 -11.50 -3.65 -3.04
C ILE A 89 -10.08 -3.16 -3.39
N PHE A 90 -9.77 -1.90 -3.11
CA PHE A 90 -8.40 -1.40 -3.24
C PHE A 90 -7.48 -2.05 -2.21
N ALA A 91 -6.39 -2.65 -2.70
CA ALA A 91 -5.47 -3.37 -1.84
C ALA A 91 -4.05 -3.33 -2.39
N ASN A 92 -3.07 -3.42 -1.48
CA ASN A 92 -1.71 -3.76 -1.83
C ASN A 92 -1.40 -5.17 -1.30
N LEU A 93 -0.77 -6.02 -2.11
CA LEU A 93 -0.29 -7.34 -1.68
C LEU A 93 1.21 -7.26 -1.41
N PHE A 94 1.64 -7.70 -0.24
CA PHE A 94 3.07 -7.91 0.00
C PHE A 94 3.57 -9.13 -0.78
N ARG A 95 4.62 -8.92 -1.58
CA ARG A 95 5.39 -9.98 -2.25
C ARG A 95 6.86 -9.84 -1.86
N GLY A 96 7.26 -10.63 -0.87
CA GLY A 96 8.53 -10.41 -0.16
C GLY A 96 8.53 -9.05 0.52
N PHE A 97 9.51 -8.20 0.20
CA PHE A 97 9.65 -6.86 0.76
C PHE A 97 8.89 -5.77 0.00
N GLU A 98 8.30 -6.07 -1.17
CA GLU A 98 7.56 -5.10 -1.99
C GLU A 98 6.07 -5.11 -1.63
N GLY A 99 5.49 -3.91 -1.41
CA GLY A 99 4.05 -3.72 -1.38
C GLY A 99 3.51 -3.43 -2.77
N VAL A 100 2.99 -4.45 -3.45
CA VAL A 100 2.49 -4.36 -4.82
C VAL A 100 1.08 -3.78 -4.82
N GLY A 101 0.89 -2.61 -5.43
CA GLY A 101 -0.41 -1.94 -5.47
C GLY A 101 -1.37 -2.54 -6.49
N GLY A 102 -2.66 -2.66 -6.15
CA GLY A 102 -3.66 -3.27 -7.02
C GLY A 102 -5.09 -3.23 -6.49
N LYS A 103 -5.87 -4.22 -6.91
CA LYS A 103 -7.24 -4.46 -6.44
C LYS A 103 -7.44 -5.94 -6.13
N ILE A 104 -8.19 -6.21 -5.07
CA ILE A 104 -8.86 -7.48 -4.83
C ILE A 104 -10.21 -7.42 -5.55
N PHE A 105 -10.56 -8.51 -6.23
CA PHE A 105 -11.83 -8.77 -6.88
C PHE A 105 -12.43 -10.00 -6.21
N LEU A 106 -13.63 -9.86 -5.65
CA LEU A 106 -14.41 -11.00 -5.18
C LEU A 106 -15.34 -11.40 -6.31
N THR A 107 -15.26 -12.67 -6.72
CA THR A 107 -16.10 -13.25 -7.78
C THR A 107 -17.03 -14.29 -7.19
N ASN A 108 -17.98 -14.81 -7.97
CA ASN A 108 -18.76 -15.96 -7.56
C ASN A 108 -17.92 -17.23 -7.27
N GLN A 109 -16.67 -17.30 -7.74
CA GLN A 109 -15.84 -18.51 -7.65
C GLN A 109 -14.63 -18.38 -6.71
N ARG A 110 -13.98 -17.21 -6.65
CA ARG A 110 -12.69 -17.06 -5.95
C ARG A 110 -12.33 -15.60 -5.65
N LEU A 111 -11.32 -15.42 -4.80
CA LEU A 111 -10.69 -14.13 -4.59
C LEU A 111 -9.54 -13.94 -5.58
N ILE A 112 -9.56 -12.84 -6.33
CA ILE A 112 -8.51 -12.49 -7.27
C ILE A 112 -7.82 -11.20 -6.83
N PHE A 113 -6.50 -11.20 -6.69
CA PHE A 113 -5.73 -9.96 -6.62
C PHE A 113 -5.07 -9.67 -7.97
N LYS A 114 -5.28 -8.47 -8.51
CA LYS A 114 -4.59 -7.98 -9.73
C LYS A 114 -3.78 -6.74 -9.40
N SER A 115 -2.48 -6.83 -9.66
CA SER A 115 -1.55 -5.70 -9.52
C SER A 115 -1.67 -4.70 -10.68
N HIS A 116 -1.30 -3.45 -10.41
CA HIS A 116 -1.14 -2.42 -11.42
C HIS A 116 0.03 -2.72 -12.36
N SER A 117 -0.08 -2.28 -13.61
CA SER A 117 0.96 -2.39 -14.66
C SER A 117 2.27 -1.65 -14.37
N LEU A 118 2.35 -0.82 -13.33
CA LEU A 118 3.53 -0.01 -12.98
C LEU A 118 4.40 -0.66 -11.89
N ASN A 119 3.89 -1.68 -11.19
CA ASN A 119 4.68 -2.36 -10.17
C ASN A 119 5.84 -3.13 -10.80
N ILE A 120 6.87 -3.42 -10.01
CA ILE A 120 7.96 -4.28 -10.48
C ILE A 120 7.44 -5.72 -10.54
N GLN A 121 6.85 -6.20 -9.44
CA GLN A 121 6.21 -7.52 -9.40
C GLN A 121 4.74 -7.45 -9.83
N LYS A 122 4.49 -7.66 -11.13
CA LYS A 122 3.15 -7.62 -11.74
C LYS A 122 2.44 -8.97 -11.71
N GLY A 123 1.21 -9.03 -12.21
CA GLY A 123 0.45 -10.27 -12.38
C GLY A 123 -0.81 -10.37 -11.53
N GLN A 124 -1.47 -11.51 -11.68
CA GLN A 124 -2.71 -11.89 -11.00
C GLN A 124 -2.43 -13.03 -10.02
N THR A 125 -3.04 -12.96 -8.85
CA THR A 125 -3.01 -14.01 -7.83
C THR A 125 -4.44 -14.46 -7.62
N ASN A 126 -4.71 -15.75 -7.85
CA ASN A 126 -6.04 -16.35 -7.69
C ASN A 126 -6.02 -17.21 -6.43
N ILE A 127 -7.00 -17.05 -5.55
CA ILE A 127 -7.14 -17.81 -4.31
C ILE A 127 -8.55 -18.37 -4.29
N ASP A 128 -8.67 -19.69 -4.46
CA ASP A 128 -9.95 -20.39 -4.38
C ASP A 128 -10.53 -20.25 -2.97
N TYR A 129 -11.84 -20.01 -2.85
CA TYR A 129 -12.48 -19.88 -1.55
C TYR A 129 -12.38 -21.17 -0.72
N ASN A 130 -12.43 -22.33 -1.37
CA ASN A 130 -12.28 -23.62 -0.71
C ASN A 130 -10.86 -23.85 -0.18
N ASP A 131 -9.86 -23.14 -0.71
CA ASP A 131 -8.48 -23.22 -0.24
C ASP A 131 -8.21 -22.30 0.95
N ILE A 132 -9.10 -21.35 1.28
CA ILE A 132 -8.91 -20.42 2.39
C ILE A 132 -9.23 -21.10 3.72
N VAL A 133 -8.26 -21.12 4.63
CA VAL A 133 -8.41 -21.64 6.00
C VAL A 133 -8.79 -20.53 6.96
N SER A 134 -8.20 -19.35 6.80
CA SER A 134 -8.48 -18.22 7.69
C SER A 134 -8.25 -16.87 7.02
N VAL A 135 -9.00 -15.88 7.49
CA VAL A 135 -8.82 -14.46 7.15
C VAL A 135 -8.74 -13.67 8.44
N THR A 136 -7.58 -13.07 8.73
CA THR A 136 -7.29 -12.44 10.03
C THR A 136 -6.80 -11.01 9.89
N LYS A 137 -7.02 -10.21 10.94
CA LYS A 137 -6.48 -8.85 11.04
C LYS A 137 -4.96 -8.89 11.26
N ARG A 138 -4.27 -7.97 10.61
CA ARG A 138 -2.81 -7.77 10.72
C ARG A 138 -2.48 -6.29 10.85
N LYS A 139 -1.31 -6.00 11.44
CA LYS A 139 -0.69 -4.68 11.38
C LYS A 139 0.38 -4.62 10.31
N THR A 140 0.38 -3.59 9.49
CA THR A 140 1.48 -3.31 8.55
C THR A 140 2.67 -2.76 9.33
N PHE A 141 3.82 -3.41 9.20
CA PHE A 141 5.05 -3.11 9.97
C PHE A 141 4.83 -2.99 11.49
N LYS A 142 3.84 -3.71 12.06
CA LYS A 142 3.41 -3.58 13.47
C LYS A 142 2.89 -2.18 13.88
N LEU A 143 2.74 -1.25 12.93
CA LEU A 143 2.41 0.16 13.20
C LEU A 143 0.98 0.54 12.79
N ARG A 144 0.49 0.08 11.63
CA ARG A 144 -0.83 0.47 11.11
C ARG A 144 -1.81 -0.69 11.10
N ASP A 145 -3.01 -0.44 11.62
CA ASP A 145 -4.15 -1.36 11.65
C ASP A 145 -4.89 -1.44 10.30
N ASN A 146 -4.15 -1.71 9.23
CA ASN A 146 -4.66 -1.72 7.87
C ASN A 146 -4.35 -3.01 7.10
N GLY A 147 -3.91 -4.07 7.78
CA GLY A 147 -3.55 -5.34 7.17
C GLY A 147 -4.63 -6.42 7.28
N ILE A 148 -4.79 -7.22 6.23
CA ILE A 148 -5.55 -8.48 6.24
C ILE A 148 -4.60 -9.60 5.82
N LYS A 149 -4.63 -10.73 6.52
CA LYS A 149 -3.87 -11.93 6.16
C LYS A 149 -4.84 -13.05 5.80
N ILE A 150 -4.67 -13.61 4.61
CA ILE A 150 -5.37 -14.81 4.15
C ILE A 150 -4.37 -15.97 4.20
N THR A 151 -4.72 -17.05 4.88
CA THR A 151 -3.91 -18.28 4.93
C THR A 151 -4.65 -19.41 4.24
N THR A 152 -3.95 -20.14 3.36
CA THR A 152 -4.54 -21.26 2.60
C THR A 152 -4.27 -22.62 3.25
N LYS A 153 -4.97 -23.66 2.78
CA LYS A 153 -4.77 -25.06 3.20
C LYS A 153 -3.34 -25.56 2.97
N LYS A 154 -2.64 -25.00 1.98
CA LYS A 154 -1.23 -25.32 1.67
C LYS A 154 -0.23 -24.57 2.56
N GLY A 155 -0.71 -23.68 3.43
CA GLY A 155 0.13 -22.85 4.29
C GLY A 155 0.58 -21.54 3.65
N ASP A 156 0.14 -21.22 2.42
CA ASP A 156 0.47 -19.94 1.80
C ASP A 156 -0.18 -18.78 2.54
N GLU A 157 0.59 -17.71 2.76
CA GLU A 157 0.09 -16.49 3.41
C GLU A 157 0.05 -15.32 2.43
N TYR A 158 -1.13 -14.76 2.21
CA TYR A 158 -1.35 -13.56 1.40
C TYR A 158 -1.63 -12.37 2.31
N CYS A 159 -0.66 -11.48 2.34
CA CYS A 159 -0.59 -10.37 3.26
C CYS A 159 -1.02 -9.07 2.55
N PHE A 160 -2.29 -8.69 2.70
CA PHE A 160 -2.86 -7.49 2.07
C PHE A 160 -2.82 -6.27 2.99
N VAL A 161 -2.78 -5.09 2.38
CA VAL A 161 -3.02 -3.79 2.99
C VAL A 161 -4.22 -3.16 2.31
N VAL A 162 -5.23 -2.78 3.07
CA VAL A 162 -6.50 -2.23 2.55
C VAL A 162 -6.85 -0.93 3.28
N ASN A 163 -7.77 -0.16 2.70
CA ASN A 163 -8.40 0.93 3.43
C ASN A 163 -9.55 0.39 4.28
N ASN A 164 -9.80 1.00 5.44
CA ASN A 164 -10.89 0.62 6.34
C ASN A 164 -10.92 -0.90 6.61
N ARG A 165 -9.83 -1.43 7.18
CA ARG A 165 -9.59 -2.87 7.40
C ARG A 165 -10.83 -3.63 7.87
N ASP A 166 -11.56 -3.10 8.85
CA ASP A 166 -12.68 -3.81 9.45
C ASP A 166 -13.87 -3.95 8.47
N VAL A 167 -14.11 -2.95 7.62
CA VAL A 167 -15.14 -3.01 6.58
C VAL A 167 -14.76 -4.02 5.50
N GLU A 168 -13.52 -3.97 5.01
CA GLU A 168 -13.10 -4.86 3.93
C GLU A 168 -12.87 -6.29 4.41
N LEU A 169 -12.47 -6.48 5.66
CA LEU A 169 -12.46 -7.79 6.31
C LEU A 169 -13.87 -8.38 6.35
N LYS A 170 -14.86 -7.59 6.79
CA LYS A 170 -16.25 -8.05 6.79
C LYS A 170 -16.71 -8.43 5.39
N ASN A 171 -16.43 -7.61 4.38
CA ASN A 171 -16.80 -7.93 2.98
C ASN A 171 -16.20 -9.27 2.50
N ILE A 172 -14.97 -9.59 2.92
CA ILE A 172 -14.32 -10.86 2.58
C ILE A 172 -14.95 -12.02 3.38
N LEU A 173 -15.20 -11.84 4.68
CA LEU A 173 -15.81 -12.88 5.53
C LEU A 173 -17.25 -13.19 5.12
N ASP A 174 -18.07 -12.17 4.84
CA ASP A 174 -19.44 -12.31 4.31
C ASP A 174 -19.43 -13.14 3.02
N LYS A 175 -18.40 -12.96 2.16
CA LYS A 175 -18.25 -13.74 0.93
C LYS A 175 -17.88 -15.20 1.17
N LEU A 176 -17.16 -15.48 2.26
CA LEU A 176 -16.80 -16.84 2.68
C LEU A 176 -17.93 -17.53 3.48
N ASN A 177 -19.01 -16.81 3.80
CA ASN A 177 -20.08 -17.26 4.71
C ASN A 177 -19.56 -17.64 6.11
N VAL A 178 -18.64 -16.84 6.66
CA VAL A 178 -18.02 -17.03 7.99
C VAL A 178 -18.19 -15.79 8.86
#